data_AF-A0A3D2MGA9-F1
#
_entry.id   AF-A0A3D2MGA9-F1
#
_cell.length_a   1.000
_cell.length_b   1.000
_cell.length_c   1.000
_cell.angle_alpha   90.00
_cell.angle_beta   90.00
_cell.angle_gamma   90.00
#
_symmetry.space_group_name_H-M   'P 1'
#
loop_
_entity.id
_entity.type
_entity.pdbx_description
1 polymer ?
#
loop_
_entity_poly.entity_id
_entity_poly.type
_entity_poly.pdbx_seq_one_letter_code
_entity_poly.pdbx_strand_id
1 'polypeptide(L)'
;MTRHRVLLLTPVLLVVALAVMPFVVQASGSSYINRFHHNTIIVSTVPSNGDINPYGVAVVQRSLGKLVSGDILVSNFNNSSNLQGTGTTIVQISPSGTRHLFAQIDASMLPGACP
;
A
#
# COMPACT_ATOMS: atom_id res chain seq x y z
N MET A 1 -59.07 41.27 -16.86
CA MET A 1 -58.64 39.86 -16.65
C MET A 1 -57.24 39.69 -17.25
N THR A 2 -56.43 38.74 -16.72
CA THR A 2 -55.20 38.14 -17.32
C THR A 2 -53.82 38.81 -17.27
N ARG A 3 -53.31 39.37 -16.14
CA ARG A 3 -51.86 39.75 -16.05
C ARG A 3 -51.06 39.46 -14.77
N HIS A 4 -51.55 38.67 -13.82
CA HIS A 4 -50.78 38.37 -12.57
C HIS A 4 -50.37 36.91 -12.37
N ARG A 5 -50.70 36.01 -13.29
CA ARG A 5 -50.34 34.59 -13.16
C ARG A 5 -48.97 34.20 -13.73
N VAL A 6 -48.31 35.09 -14.48
CA VAL A 6 -47.05 34.78 -15.17
C VAL A 6 -45.81 35.15 -14.34
N LEU A 7 -45.93 36.07 -13.37
CA LEU A 7 -44.76 36.64 -12.68
C LEU A 7 -44.26 35.82 -11.46
N LEU A 8 -45.02 34.84 -10.98
CA LEU A 8 -44.65 34.01 -9.82
C LEU A 8 -43.96 32.68 -10.21
N LEU A 9 -43.94 32.33 -11.49
CA LEU A 9 -43.37 31.06 -11.97
C LEU A 9 -41.85 31.15 -12.23
N THR A 10 -41.32 32.35 -12.43
CA THR A 10 -39.91 32.57 -12.80
C THR A 10 -38.88 32.36 -11.68
N PRO A 11 -39.09 32.77 -10.41
CA PRO A 11 -38.09 32.49 -9.36
C PRO A 11 -38.13 31.04 -8.88
N VAL A 12 -39.28 30.36 -8.96
CA VAL A 12 -39.42 28.94 -8.57
C VAL A 12 -38.72 28.02 -9.57
N LEU A 13 -38.80 28.32 -10.88
CA LEU A 13 -38.07 27.55 -11.89
C LEU A 13 -36.55 27.65 -11.73
N LEU A 14 -36.02 28.80 -11.30
CA LEU A 14 -34.58 29.00 -11.16
C LEU A 14 -34.00 28.23 -9.96
N VAL A 15 -34.74 28.13 -8.84
CA VAL A 15 -34.31 27.37 -7.65
C VAL A 15 -34.38 25.86 -7.89
N VAL A 16 -35.38 25.38 -8.65
CA VAL A 16 -35.45 23.97 -9.05
C VAL A 16 -34.31 23.61 -10.02
N ALA A 17 -33.92 24.52 -10.93
CA ALA A 17 -32.83 24.27 -11.87
C ALA A 17 -31.46 24.08 -11.19
N LEU A 18 -31.19 24.74 -10.05
CA LEU A 18 -29.96 24.49 -9.27
C LEU A 18 -30.02 23.22 -8.43
N ALA A 19 -31.20 22.80 -7.97
CA ALA A 19 -31.37 21.59 -7.15
C ALA A 19 -31.27 20.27 -7.96
N VAL A 20 -31.35 20.35 -9.30
CA VAL A 20 -31.35 19.20 -10.21
C VAL A 20 -30.05 19.10 -11.02
N MET A 21 -29.02 19.92 -10.75
CA MET A 21 -27.73 19.72 -11.41
C MET A 21 -27.10 18.39 -10.96
N PRO A 22 -26.90 17.42 -11.86
CA PRO A 22 -26.16 16.23 -11.51
C PRO A 22 -24.71 16.65 -11.23
N PHE A 23 -24.23 16.39 -10.02
CA PHE A 23 -22.80 16.40 -9.74
C PHE A 23 -22.17 15.30 -10.59
N VAL A 24 -21.57 15.68 -11.72
CA VAL A 24 -20.73 14.77 -12.50
C VAL A 24 -19.44 14.56 -11.73
N VAL A 25 -19.37 13.46 -10.99
CA VAL A 25 -18.12 12.96 -10.39
C VAL A 25 -17.33 12.31 -11.53
N GLN A 26 -16.33 13.01 -12.06
CA GLN A 26 -15.35 12.39 -12.97
C GLN A 26 -14.39 11.53 -12.15
N ALA A 27 -14.49 10.21 -12.31
CA ALA A 27 -13.42 9.32 -11.89
C ALA A 27 -12.17 9.61 -12.74
N SER A 28 -11.01 9.77 -12.12
CA SER A 28 -9.73 9.83 -12.83
C SER A 28 -9.52 8.49 -13.56
N GLY A 29 -9.69 8.46 -14.89
CA GLY A 29 -9.70 7.23 -15.68
C GLY A 29 -8.33 6.56 -15.90
N SER A 30 -7.26 7.11 -15.34
CA SER A 30 -5.90 6.59 -15.55
C SER A 30 -5.51 5.61 -14.44
N SER A 31 -5.15 4.38 -14.81
CA SER A 31 -4.58 3.41 -13.86
C SER A 31 -3.28 3.95 -13.26
N TYR A 32 -3.17 3.88 -11.92
CA TYR A 32 -1.97 4.31 -11.18
C TYR A 32 -0.71 3.57 -11.65
N ILE A 33 -0.84 2.28 -12.00
CA ILE A 33 0.28 1.42 -12.38
C ILE A 33 0.69 1.64 -13.84
N ASN A 34 -0.23 2.07 -14.70
CA ASN A 34 0.02 2.17 -16.15
C ASN A 34 1.04 3.26 -16.53
N ARG A 35 1.48 4.10 -15.60
CA ARG A 35 2.55 5.08 -15.82
C ARG A 35 3.97 4.53 -15.57
N PHE A 36 4.09 3.30 -15.08
CA PHE A 36 5.37 2.66 -14.81
C PHE A 36 5.66 1.62 -15.89
N HIS A 37 6.72 1.84 -16.67
CA HIS A 37 7.10 0.97 -17.80
C HIS A 37 8.43 0.25 -17.61
N HIS A 38 9.15 0.56 -16.53
CA HIS A 38 10.48 0.03 -16.28
C HIS A 38 10.55 -0.50 -14.85
N ASN A 39 11.10 -1.71 -14.71
CA ASN A 39 11.43 -2.31 -13.44
C ASN A 39 12.94 -2.35 -13.30
N THR A 40 13.45 -1.96 -12.14
CA THR A 40 14.88 -2.08 -11.81
C THR A 40 15.00 -2.99 -10.60
N ILE A 41 15.95 -3.92 -10.64
CA ILE A 41 16.29 -4.74 -9.48
C ILE A 41 17.10 -3.87 -8.52
N ILE A 42 16.58 -3.69 -7.30
CA ILE A 42 17.26 -2.93 -6.25
C ILE A 42 18.30 -3.80 -5.53
N VAL A 43 17.87 -4.94 -4.98
CA VAL A 43 18.75 -5.92 -4.30
C VAL A 43 18.01 -7.26 -4.15
N SER A 44 18.74 -8.36 -3.97
CA SER A 44 18.15 -9.66 -3.58
C SER A 44 17.61 -9.62 -2.15
N THR A 45 16.48 -10.29 -1.91
CA THR A 45 15.90 -10.43 -0.55
C THR A 45 16.50 -11.60 0.24
N VAL A 46 17.23 -12.52 -0.41
CA VAL A 46 17.76 -13.76 0.17
C VAL A 46 18.89 -13.47 1.18
N PRO A 47 18.71 -13.70 2.50
CA PRO A 47 19.74 -13.45 3.53
C PRO A 47 20.89 -14.44 3.44
N SER A 48 21.91 -14.21 4.27
CA SER A 48 23.10 -15.08 4.32
C SER A 48 22.79 -16.52 4.72
N ASN A 49 21.72 -16.76 5.49
CA ASN A 49 21.26 -18.12 5.84
C ASN A 49 20.49 -18.82 4.70
N GLY A 50 20.18 -18.11 3.61
CA GLY A 50 19.53 -18.66 2.44
C GLY A 50 18.01 -18.78 2.53
N ASP A 51 17.35 -18.17 3.51
CA ASP A 51 15.88 -18.12 3.50
C ASP A 51 15.37 -17.41 2.24
N ILE A 52 14.28 -17.91 1.67
CA ILE A 52 13.71 -17.43 0.40
C ILE A 52 12.20 -17.19 0.52
N ASN A 53 11.58 -16.82 -0.59
CA ASN A 53 10.14 -16.66 -0.76
C ASN A 53 9.56 -15.43 -0.01
N PRO A 54 9.74 -14.21 -0.56
CA PRO A 54 9.28 -12.99 0.08
C PRO A 54 7.76 -12.87 0.00
N TYR A 55 7.07 -13.22 1.08
CA TYR A 55 5.60 -13.16 1.17
C TYR A 55 5.10 -11.97 1.96
N GLY A 56 5.83 -11.52 2.99
CA GLY A 56 5.50 -10.33 3.77
C GLY A 56 6.36 -9.15 3.35
N VAL A 57 5.73 -8.05 2.94
CA VAL A 57 6.42 -6.79 2.58
C VAL A 57 5.73 -5.61 3.26
N ALA A 58 6.50 -4.74 3.91
CA ALA A 58 5.98 -3.53 4.54
C ALA A 58 6.91 -2.33 4.32
N VAL A 59 6.34 -1.18 3.98
CA VAL A 59 7.09 0.09 3.92
C VAL A 59 7.14 0.68 5.33
N VAL A 60 8.35 0.95 5.81
CA VAL A 60 8.56 1.58 7.11
C VAL A 60 8.13 3.04 7.05
N GLN A 61 7.07 3.39 7.79
CA GLN A 61 6.49 4.74 7.76
C GLN A 61 7.21 5.77 8.63
N ARG A 62 7.92 5.31 9.68
CA ARG A 62 8.61 6.15 10.65
C ARG A 62 9.86 5.43 11.15
N SER A 63 10.93 6.19 11.38
CA SER A 63 12.14 5.63 12.00
C SER A 63 11.91 5.41 13.49
N LEU A 64 12.27 4.22 13.98
CA LEU A 64 12.17 3.85 15.39
C LEU A 64 13.09 2.66 15.69
N GLY A 65 14.01 2.82 16.64
CA GLY A 65 15.00 1.79 16.92
C GLY A 65 15.83 1.48 15.67
N LYS A 66 15.75 0.23 15.17
CA LYS A 66 16.41 -0.21 13.93
C LYS A 66 15.64 0.11 12.65
N LEU A 67 14.36 0.47 12.76
CA LEU A 67 13.52 0.82 11.61
C LEU A 67 13.98 2.17 11.04
N VAL A 68 14.08 2.25 9.72
CA VAL A 68 14.43 3.47 8.98
C VAL A 68 13.28 3.82 8.04
N SER A 69 12.71 5.01 8.20
CA SER A 69 11.61 5.49 7.37
C SER A 69 11.96 5.45 5.88
N GLY A 70 11.06 4.91 5.06
CA GLY A 70 11.24 4.75 3.62
C GLY A 70 11.90 3.43 3.21
N ASP A 71 12.53 2.71 4.13
CA ASP A 71 13.00 1.35 3.86
C ASP A 71 11.83 0.36 3.78
N ILE A 72 12.12 -0.80 3.20
CA ILE A 72 11.17 -1.91 3.08
C ILE A 72 11.63 -3.06 3.97
N LEU A 73 10.72 -3.58 4.79
CA LEU A 73 10.88 -4.85 5.47
C LEU A 73 10.37 -5.98 4.58
N VAL A 74 11.13 -7.06 4.48
CA VAL A 74 10.77 -8.26 3.73
C VAL A 74 10.95 -9.49 4.59
N SER A 75 9.89 -10.28 4.75
CA SER A 75 9.91 -11.59 5.41
C SER A 75 10.12 -12.68 4.37
N ASN A 76 11.22 -13.44 4.51
CA ASN A 76 11.48 -14.63 3.70
C ASN A 76 10.87 -15.84 4.41
N PHE A 77 9.83 -16.42 3.81
CA PHE A 77 8.93 -17.36 4.47
C PHE A 77 9.42 -18.81 4.45
N ASN A 78 10.31 -19.17 3.53
CA ASN A 78 10.81 -20.52 3.38
C ASN A 78 12.29 -20.58 3.78
N ASN A 79 12.75 -21.70 4.34
CA ASN A 79 14.17 -21.91 4.58
C ASN A 79 14.94 -22.15 3.26
N SER A 80 16.26 -22.34 3.35
CA SER A 80 17.13 -22.60 2.19
C SER A 80 16.86 -23.90 1.44
N SER A 81 16.14 -24.85 2.07
CA SER A 81 15.62 -26.07 1.42
C SER A 81 14.23 -25.86 0.79
N ASN A 82 13.77 -24.61 0.74
CA ASN A 82 12.45 -24.21 0.25
C ASN A 82 11.27 -24.83 1.04
N LEU A 83 11.48 -25.18 2.31
CA LEU A 83 10.40 -25.67 3.18
C LEU A 83 9.54 -24.48 3.62
N GLN A 84 8.29 -24.51 3.19
CA GLN A 84 7.32 -23.45 3.44
C GLN A 84 7.03 -23.24 4.92
N GLY A 85 7.02 -21.96 5.34
CA GLY A 85 6.72 -21.54 6.72
C GLY A 85 7.82 -21.80 7.73
N THR A 86 9.02 -22.18 7.26
CA THR A 86 10.18 -22.46 8.12
C THR A 86 11.29 -21.41 7.98
N GLY A 87 11.06 -20.38 7.16
CA GLY A 87 11.95 -19.22 7.09
C GLY A 87 11.95 -18.45 8.40
N THR A 88 13.06 -17.78 8.67
CA THR A 88 13.38 -17.23 9.99
C THR A 88 13.86 -15.79 9.93
N THR A 89 13.77 -15.13 8.78
CA THR A 89 14.42 -13.84 8.57
C THR A 89 13.44 -12.76 8.12
N ILE A 90 13.63 -11.59 8.71
CA ILE A 90 13.15 -10.32 8.17
C ILE A 90 14.38 -9.50 7.81
N VAL A 91 14.47 -9.09 6.54
CA VAL A 91 15.52 -8.17 6.07
C VAL A 91 14.93 -6.78 5.89
N GLN A 92 15.75 -5.75 6.11
CA GLN A 92 15.41 -4.37 5.81
C GLN A 92 16.26 -3.89 4.63
N ILE A 93 15.61 -3.28 3.64
CA ILE A 93 16.18 -2.89 2.37
C ILE A 93 15.95 -1.39 2.17
N SER A 94 17.03 -0.64 1.94
CA SER A 94 16.95 0.76 1.57
C SER A 94 16.57 0.92 0.09
N PRO A 95 15.95 2.05 -0.30
CA PRO A 95 15.70 2.37 -1.70
C PRO A 95 16.97 2.40 -2.57
N SER A 96 18.14 2.63 -1.96
CA SER A 96 19.44 2.62 -2.63
C SER A 96 20.08 1.23 -2.78
N GLY A 97 19.46 0.16 -2.30
CA GLY A 97 19.94 -1.21 -2.46
C GLY A 97 20.82 -1.73 -1.32
N THR A 98 20.92 -1.01 -0.20
CA THR A 98 21.55 -1.57 1.00
C THR A 98 20.58 -2.50 1.70
N ARG A 99 21.04 -3.69 2.06
CA ARG A 99 20.23 -4.68 2.77
C ARG A 99 20.95 -5.18 4.01
N HIS A 100 20.21 -5.33 5.10
CA HIS A 100 20.72 -5.94 6.31
C HIS A 100 19.65 -6.83 6.95
N LEU A 101 20.10 -7.76 7.78
CA LEU A 101 19.21 -8.53 8.64
C LEU A 101 18.57 -7.58 9.66
N PHE A 102 17.24 -7.49 9.65
CA PHE A 102 16.50 -6.69 10.62
C PHE A 102 16.18 -7.53 11.86
N ALA A 103 15.61 -8.72 11.64
CA ALA A 103 15.27 -9.67 12.70
C ALA A 103 15.50 -11.11 12.26
N GLN A 104 15.97 -11.92 13.20
CA GLN A 104 15.99 -13.37 13.14
C GLN A 104 14.90 -13.87 14.09
N ILE A 105 13.98 -14.66 13.57
CA ILE A 105 12.89 -15.28 14.32
C ILE A 105 13.34 -16.69 14.70
N ASP A 106 13.31 -16.99 15.98
CA ASP A 106 13.51 -18.34 16.48
C ASP A 106 12.19 -18.85 17.05
N ALA A 107 11.67 -19.91 16.44
CA ALA A 107 10.42 -20.54 16.85
C ALA A 107 10.45 -21.00 18.32
N SER A 108 11.62 -21.36 18.85
CA SER A 108 11.80 -21.78 20.24
C SER A 108 11.77 -20.63 21.24
N MET A 109 11.97 -19.39 20.77
CA MET A 109 11.96 -18.17 21.59
C MET A 109 10.63 -17.40 21.49
N LEU A 110 9.62 -17.95 20.81
CA LEU A 110 8.32 -17.31 20.73
C LEU A 110 7.64 -17.32 22.11
N PRO A 111 6.99 -16.21 22.52
CA PRO A 111 6.39 -16.09 23.85
C PRO A 111 5.16 -16.99 24.07
N GLY A 112 4.74 -17.75 23.06
CA GLY A 112 3.59 -18.63 23.07
C GLY A 112 3.04 -18.82 21.64
N ALA A 113 1.95 -19.55 21.53
CA ALA A 113 1.20 -19.62 20.27
C ALA A 113 0.65 -18.22 19.90
N CYS A 114 0.62 -17.91 18.61
CA CYS A 114 -0.14 -16.76 18.12
C CYS A 114 -1.64 -16.96 18.44
N PRO A 115 -2.36 -15.94 18.94
CA PRO A 115 -3.80 -16.01 19.20
C PRO A 115 -4.63 -16.40 17.99
#